data_AF-A0A1A2FVF4-F1
#
_entry.id   AF-A0A1A2FVF4-F1
#
_cell.length_a   1.000
_cell.length_b   1.000
_cell.length_c   1.000
_cell.angle_alpha   90.00
_cell.angle_beta   90.00
_cell.angle_gamma   90.00
#
_symmetry.space_group_name_H-M   'P 1'
#
loop_
_entity.id
_entity.type
_entity.pdbx_description
1 polymer ?
#
loop_
_entity_poly.entity_id
_entity_poly.type
_entity_poly.pdbx_seq_one_letter_code
_entity_poly.pdbx_strand_id
1 'polypeptide(L)'
;MSLDIDVIDLVARAEASGIHAPSKLFLPLTLFEKRLLIDFDVVDSTGKTLSLVTSDEDSHAALAVILATADSLGVDPSGFSAGMVAKLYDIVRNSPDPVDAAIIANASSVEQRQYVSGWNLRNASRAEEIAWRAVFAQPNFAGRVAEFTTHYMPIVSIPAEPSPQVIKYRTVESELITDTSGWTWGERIGWDRVYFAVATPSIGRARREHVRIDAPRGVFAVSADVRTVTGEAEQGPLTPQTSGDTFLGRVTPERALVYTQGRTESGGHEVVVGFRPAVTGFRTPAVLGALFSALILLAGAAGQWVRGFLGTIAEHSAEPAVALLIVIPSLLAAYLVREEEHEIRSKLLAIPRYFVGGTSVLTLIAAIAMIAQFSGHTLAYVWVVCGGLCFLTLCFLAVVCWRIARSHQAVVERSYLQFSKSIEEW
;
A
#
# COMPACT_ATOMS: atom_id res chain seq x y z
N MET A 1 10.10 10.42 1.97
CA MET A 1 9.85 11.76 1.41
C MET A 1 11.04 12.67 1.71
N SER A 2 11.34 13.63 0.84
CA SER A 2 12.38 14.66 1.03
C SER A 2 11.78 16.04 0.77
N LEU A 3 12.13 17.00 1.62
CA LEU A 3 11.61 18.37 1.65
C LEU A 3 12.75 19.36 1.59
N ASP A 4 12.67 20.29 0.66
CA ASP A 4 13.59 21.43 0.59
C ASP A 4 12.97 22.63 1.29
N ILE A 5 13.56 23.05 2.42
CA ILE A 5 13.04 24.09 3.30
C ILE A 5 13.87 25.36 3.17
N ASP A 6 13.16 26.47 2.96
CA ASP A 6 13.74 27.81 2.99
C ASP A 6 13.76 28.34 4.43
N VAL A 7 14.88 28.10 5.13
CA VAL A 7 15.06 28.53 6.52
C VAL A 7 14.98 30.05 6.66
N ILE A 8 15.41 30.81 5.65
CA ILE A 8 15.39 32.28 5.69
C ILE A 8 13.94 32.78 5.75
N ASP A 9 13.06 32.23 4.89
CA ASP A 9 11.62 32.53 4.93
C ASP A 9 10.98 32.11 6.27
N LEU A 10 11.37 30.96 6.83
CA LEU A 10 10.86 30.50 8.12
C LEU A 10 11.28 31.41 9.29
N VAL A 11 12.55 31.84 9.35
CA VAL A 11 13.02 32.78 10.39
C VAL A 11 12.27 34.10 10.28
N ALA A 12 12.12 34.65 9.08
CA ALA A 12 11.41 35.91 8.86
C ALA A 12 9.95 35.84 9.35
N ARG A 13 9.28 34.69 9.21
CA ARG A 13 7.92 34.47 9.72
C ARG A 13 7.86 34.32 11.23
N ALA A 14 8.82 33.60 11.80
CA ALA A 14 8.92 33.47 13.24
C ALA A 14 9.06 34.86 13.88
N GLU A 15 9.94 35.70 13.32
CA GLU A 15 10.13 37.08 13.75
C GLU A 15 8.89 37.95 13.53
N ALA A 16 8.22 37.82 12.38
CA ALA A 16 6.95 38.50 12.12
C ALA A 16 5.82 38.09 13.09
N SER A 17 5.93 36.89 13.67
CA SER A 17 5.00 36.36 14.68
C SER A 17 5.44 36.69 16.12
N GLY A 18 6.49 37.51 16.31
CA GLY A 18 6.99 37.93 17.62
C GLY A 18 8.03 37.00 18.25
N ILE A 19 8.50 35.97 17.53
CA ILE A 19 9.60 35.10 17.99
C ILE A 19 10.93 35.73 17.55
N HIS A 20 11.56 36.50 18.44
CA HIS A 20 12.80 37.21 18.13
C HIS A 20 14.02 36.28 18.14
N ALA A 21 14.82 36.32 17.07
CA ALA A 21 16.09 35.61 16.93
C ALA A 21 16.05 34.14 17.42
N PRO A 22 15.14 33.31 16.86
CA PRO A 22 15.03 31.92 17.28
C PRO A 22 16.37 31.21 17.08
N SER A 23 16.85 30.47 18.08
CA SER A 23 18.01 29.58 17.91
C SER A 23 17.64 28.25 17.23
N LYS A 24 16.35 27.89 17.32
CA LYS A 24 15.74 26.70 16.75
C LYS A 24 14.38 27.04 16.16
N LEU A 25 14.04 26.38 15.07
CA LEU A 25 12.73 26.44 14.45
C LEU A 25 12.03 25.09 14.63
N PHE A 26 10.75 25.16 14.97
CA PHE A 26 9.88 24.00 15.10
C PHE A 26 9.05 23.88 13.83
N LEU A 27 9.35 22.86 13.03
CA LEU A 27 8.71 22.66 11.74
C LEU A 27 7.76 21.46 11.83
N PRO A 28 6.43 21.66 11.74
CA PRO A 28 5.54 20.56 11.50
C PRO A 28 5.86 19.94 10.14
N LEU A 29 6.12 18.63 10.11
CA LEU A 29 6.38 17.94 8.86
C LEU A 29 5.07 17.80 8.08
N THR A 30 4.13 17.08 8.67
CA THR A 30 2.86 16.72 8.05
C THR A 30 1.90 16.25 9.14
N LEU A 31 0.65 16.02 8.78
CA LEU A 31 -0.27 15.17 9.50
C LEU A 31 -0.06 13.69 9.16
N PHE A 32 0.00 12.83 10.17
CA PHE A 32 -0.05 11.38 10.04
C PHE A 32 -1.22 10.84 10.84
N GLU A 33 -1.83 9.75 10.37
CA GLU A 33 -2.83 9.04 11.15
C GLU A 33 -2.28 8.61 12.51
N LYS A 34 -3.08 8.75 13.57
CA LYS A 34 -2.77 8.29 14.93
C LYS A 34 -2.82 6.77 15.01
N ARG A 35 -1.74 6.15 14.55
CA ARG A 35 -1.50 4.71 14.64
C ARG A 35 -0.05 4.44 15.02
N LEU A 36 0.23 3.22 15.45
CA LEU A 36 1.60 2.81 15.72
C LEU A 36 2.38 2.75 14.40
N LEU A 37 3.38 3.63 14.25
CA LEU A 37 4.32 3.55 13.13
C LEU A 37 5.36 2.47 13.42
N ILE A 38 5.57 1.53 12.49
CA ILE A 38 6.60 0.49 12.64
C ILE A 38 7.98 1.13 12.63
N ASP A 39 8.21 2.02 11.66
CA ASP A 39 9.47 2.71 11.46
C ASP A 39 9.16 4.14 11.01
N PHE A 40 9.70 5.10 11.76
CA PHE A 40 9.65 6.51 11.44
C PHE A 40 10.99 7.14 11.76
N ASP A 41 11.64 7.66 10.73
CA ASP A 41 12.93 8.33 10.86
C ASP A 41 12.89 9.66 10.12
N VAL A 42 13.57 10.65 10.70
CA VAL A 42 13.72 11.97 10.10
C VAL A 42 15.19 12.37 10.17
N VAL A 43 15.77 12.66 9.02
CA VAL A 43 17.19 12.99 8.88
C VAL A 43 17.36 14.29 8.10
N ASP A 44 18.47 14.97 8.35
CA ASP A 44 18.86 16.16 7.60
C ASP A 44 19.58 15.82 6.26
N SER A 45 20.12 16.84 5.61
CA SER A 45 20.86 16.71 4.35
C SER A 45 22.14 15.86 4.49
N THR A 46 22.72 15.79 5.69
CA THR A 46 23.93 15.03 6.02
C THR A 46 23.63 13.58 6.45
N GLY A 47 22.34 13.25 6.61
CA GLY A 47 21.90 11.95 7.11
C GLY A 47 21.92 11.84 8.64
N LYS A 48 22.06 12.97 9.35
CA LYS A 48 21.96 13.01 10.81
C LYS A 48 20.49 13.01 11.22
N THR A 49 20.14 12.14 12.15
CA THR A 49 18.80 12.08 12.73
C THR A 49 18.43 13.39 13.44
N LEU A 50 17.22 13.88 13.16
CA LEU A 50 16.60 15.03 13.77
C LEU A 50 15.66 14.57 14.89
N SER A 51 15.71 15.25 16.03
CA SER A 51 14.81 14.97 17.14
C SER A 51 13.40 15.47 16.83
N LEU A 52 12.42 14.60 17.08
CA LEU A 52 11.02 14.96 17.14
C LEU A 52 10.70 15.55 18.51
N VAL A 53 9.74 16.47 18.54
CA VAL A 53 9.12 16.90 19.79
C VAL A 53 8.33 15.74 20.41
N THR A 54 8.10 15.82 21.72
CA THR A 54 7.28 14.85 22.43
C THR A 54 5.81 14.93 22.01
N SER A 55 5.05 13.87 22.26
CA SER A 55 3.59 13.85 22.02
C SER A 55 2.86 14.98 22.73
N ASP A 56 3.35 15.39 23.90
CA ASP A 56 2.72 16.43 24.71
C ASP A 56 2.94 17.81 24.08
N GLU A 57 4.15 18.08 23.57
CA GLU A 57 4.47 19.29 22.79
C GLU A 57 3.70 19.34 21.46
N ASP A 58 3.61 18.21 20.74
CA ASP A 58 2.81 18.10 19.51
C ASP A 58 1.32 18.38 19.78
N SER A 59 0.77 17.79 20.85
CA SER A 59 -0.62 18.02 21.26
C SER A 59 -0.90 19.48 21.61
N HIS A 60 0.06 20.19 22.23
CA HIS A 60 -0.07 21.62 22.50
C HIS A 60 -0.05 22.45 21.22
N ALA A 61 0.80 22.10 20.25
CA ALA A 61 0.83 22.77 18.96
C ALA A 61 -0.47 22.53 18.18
N ALA A 62 -0.98 21.30 18.15
CA ALA A 62 -2.26 20.95 17.54
C ALA A 62 -3.44 21.71 18.20
N LEU A 63 -3.46 21.78 19.53
CA LEU A 63 -4.44 22.60 20.26
C LEU A 63 -4.35 24.08 19.86
N ALA A 64 -3.14 24.63 19.78
CA ALA A 64 -2.95 26.03 19.37
C ALA A 64 -3.48 26.29 17.95
N VAL A 65 -3.29 25.35 17.02
CA VAL A 65 -3.87 25.43 15.67
C VAL A 65 -5.40 25.44 15.70
N ILE A 66 -6.02 24.59 16.54
CA ILE A 66 -7.48 24.57 16.71
C ILE A 66 -7.99 25.90 17.29
N LEU A 67 -7.33 26.43 18.33
CA LEU A 67 -7.73 27.70 18.94
C LEU A 67 -7.54 28.88 17.98
N ALA A 68 -6.44 28.92 17.23
CA ALA A 68 -6.23 29.93 16.18
C ALA A 68 -7.28 29.81 15.06
N THR A 69 -7.72 28.59 14.74
CA THR A 69 -8.81 28.37 13.79
C THR A 69 -10.12 28.97 14.31
N ALA A 70 -10.46 28.77 15.59
CA ALA A 70 -11.63 29.42 16.21
C ALA A 70 -11.54 30.95 16.14
N ASP A 71 -10.40 31.53 16.50
CA ASP A 71 -10.19 32.98 16.46
C ASP A 71 -10.38 33.55 15.04
N SER A 72 -9.83 32.86 14.02
CA SER A 72 -10.00 33.26 12.62
C SER A 72 -11.45 33.22 12.12
N LEU A 73 -12.31 32.47 12.81
CA LEU A 73 -13.75 32.36 12.52
C LEU A 73 -14.59 33.34 13.37
N GLY A 74 -13.94 34.25 14.10
CA GLY A 74 -14.59 35.23 14.98
C GLY A 74 -15.05 34.67 16.33
N VAL A 75 -14.56 33.48 16.70
CA VAL A 75 -14.82 32.87 18.01
C VAL A 75 -13.62 33.11 18.91
N ASP A 76 -13.74 34.04 19.85
CA ASP A 76 -12.68 34.38 20.81
C ASP A 76 -12.32 33.16 21.71
N PRO A 77 -11.12 32.58 21.57
CA PRO A 77 -10.72 31.41 22.36
C PRO A 77 -10.59 31.71 23.86
N SER A 78 -10.43 32.97 24.26
CA SER A 78 -10.38 33.35 25.68
C SER A 78 -11.73 33.16 26.39
N GLY A 79 -12.82 33.07 25.61
CA GLY A 79 -14.15 32.73 26.11
C GLY A 79 -14.37 31.23 26.36
N PHE A 80 -13.42 30.35 26.00
CA PHE A 80 -13.55 28.92 26.26
C PHE A 80 -13.33 28.61 27.73
N SER A 81 -14.20 27.78 28.31
CA SER A 81 -13.99 27.32 29.67
C SER A 81 -12.79 26.39 29.76
N ALA A 82 -12.21 26.25 30.96
CA ALA A 82 -11.11 25.32 31.19
C ALA A 82 -11.47 23.87 30.80
N GLY A 83 -12.74 23.49 30.95
CA GLY A 83 -13.26 22.19 30.52
C GLY A 83 -13.27 22.02 29.00
N MET A 84 -13.61 23.07 28.24
CA MET A 84 -13.56 23.07 26.78
C MET A 84 -12.12 22.93 26.27
N VAL A 85 -11.19 23.71 26.83
CA VAL A 85 -9.77 23.66 26.43
C VAL A 85 -9.15 22.30 26.78
N ALA A 86 -9.40 21.79 27.99
CA ALA A 86 -8.94 20.46 28.40
C ALA A 86 -9.51 19.37 27.47
N LYS A 87 -10.78 19.49 27.08
CA LYS A 87 -11.40 18.53 26.14
C LYS A 87 -10.74 18.57 24.76
N LEU A 88 -10.48 19.76 24.21
CA LEU A 88 -9.78 19.88 22.93
C LEU A 88 -8.37 19.28 23.01
N TYR A 89 -7.66 19.51 24.12
CA TYR A 89 -6.36 18.89 24.36
C TYR A 89 -6.45 17.36 24.41
N ASP A 90 -7.44 16.81 25.11
CA ASP A 90 -7.67 15.37 25.18
C ASP A 90 -7.97 14.77 23.79
N ILE A 91 -8.73 15.47 22.95
CA ILE A 91 -9.04 15.05 21.57
C ILE A 91 -7.78 14.98 20.72
N VAL A 92 -6.93 16.01 20.76
CA VAL A 92 -5.70 16.03 19.94
C VAL A 92 -4.62 15.08 20.47
N ARG A 93 -4.58 14.83 21.79
CA ARG A 93 -3.58 13.95 22.42
C ARG A 93 -3.86 12.46 22.22
N ASN A 94 -5.12 12.05 22.36
CA ASN A 94 -5.46 10.63 22.40
C ASN A 94 -5.90 10.12 21.02
N SER A 95 -5.66 8.83 20.75
CA SER A 95 -6.29 8.16 19.60
C SER A 95 -7.81 8.06 19.82
N PRO A 96 -8.62 8.24 18.77
CA PRO A 96 -10.06 8.10 18.87
C PRO A 96 -10.44 6.62 19.05
N ASP A 97 -11.63 6.39 19.61
CA ASP A 97 -12.25 5.07 19.56
C ASP A 97 -12.50 4.67 18.09
N PRO A 98 -12.38 3.38 17.72
CA PRO A 98 -12.63 2.94 16.34
C PRO A 98 -13.99 3.36 15.77
N VAL A 99 -15.04 3.47 16.61
CA VAL A 99 -16.36 3.93 16.19
C VAL A 99 -16.32 5.41 15.81
N ASP A 100 -15.70 6.25 16.64
CA ASP A 100 -15.54 7.68 16.39
C ASP A 100 -14.67 7.93 15.15
N ALA A 101 -13.60 7.14 14.97
CA ALA A 101 -12.75 7.20 13.77
C ALA A 101 -13.54 6.86 12.50
N ALA A 102 -14.38 5.82 12.53
CA ALA A 102 -15.24 5.44 11.43
C ALA A 102 -16.31 6.50 11.11
N ILE A 103 -16.89 7.15 12.13
CA ILE A 103 -17.82 8.28 11.93
C ILE A 103 -17.10 9.43 11.23
N ILE A 104 -15.90 9.80 11.68
CA ILE A 104 -15.12 10.90 11.09
C ILE A 104 -14.76 10.59 9.64
N ALA A 105 -14.30 9.36 9.36
CA ALA A 105 -13.90 8.94 8.02
C ALA A 105 -15.07 8.90 7.03
N ASN A 106 -16.26 8.49 7.48
CA ASN A 106 -17.45 8.37 6.62
C ASN A 106 -18.28 9.65 6.53
N ALA A 107 -18.03 10.64 7.38
CA ALA A 107 -18.81 11.86 7.42
C ALA A 107 -18.53 12.75 6.21
N SER A 108 -19.42 12.71 5.23
CA SER A 108 -19.43 13.57 4.04
C SER A 108 -19.85 15.01 4.37
N SER A 109 -20.50 15.23 5.51
CA SER A 109 -20.94 16.54 5.99
C SER A 109 -20.53 16.81 7.44
N VAL A 110 -20.45 18.09 7.79
CA VAL A 110 -20.13 18.57 9.14
C VAL A 110 -21.18 18.12 10.16
N GLU A 111 -22.46 18.07 9.76
CA GLU A 111 -23.56 17.67 10.63
C GLU A 111 -23.39 16.24 11.16
N GLN A 112 -22.87 15.33 10.34
CA GLN A 112 -22.59 13.95 10.76
C GLN A 112 -21.44 13.86 11.77
N ARG A 113 -20.50 14.81 11.75
CA ARG A 113 -19.36 14.84 12.68
C ARG A 113 -19.75 15.30 14.08
N GLN A 114 -20.88 16.00 14.24
CA GLN A 114 -21.35 16.43 15.56
C GLN A 114 -21.76 15.26 16.48
N TYR A 115 -21.90 14.05 15.93
CA TYR A 115 -22.25 12.84 16.68
C TYR A 115 -21.03 12.06 17.20
N VAL A 116 -19.80 12.57 17.01
CA VAL A 116 -18.60 11.94 17.55
C VAL A 116 -18.66 11.96 19.08
N SER A 117 -18.82 10.77 19.67
CA SER A 117 -19.12 10.63 21.10
C SER A 117 -17.96 11.13 21.97
N GLY A 118 -16.73 10.90 21.50
CA GLY A 118 -15.48 11.37 22.07
C GLY A 118 -15.33 12.88 22.09
N TRP A 119 -16.20 13.68 21.45
CA TRP A 119 -16.16 15.14 21.51
C TRP A 119 -17.03 15.76 22.61
N ASN A 120 -17.86 14.97 23.28
CA ASN A 120 -18.74 15.49 24.34
C ASN A 120 -17.96 15.97 25.57
N LEU A 121 -18.35 17.13 26.10
CA LEU A 121 -17.85 17.65 27.37
C LEU A 121 -18.36 16.79 28.54
N ARG A 122 -17.53 16.59 29.56
CA ARG A 122 -17.94 15.90 30.80
C ARG A 122 -18.32 16.94 31.84
N ASN A 123 -19.49 16.77 32.47
CA ASN A 123 -19.99 17.64 33.55
C ASN A 123 -20.09 19.13 33.17
N ALA A 124 -20.36 19.44 31.90
CA ALA A 124 -20.52 20.81 31.45
C ALA A 124 -21.85 21.42 31.92
N SER A 125 -21.84 22.72 32.20
CA SER A 125 -23.06 23.48 32.37
C SER A 125 -23.82 23.57 31.04
N ARG A 126 -25.15 23.80 31.11
CA ARG A 126 -25.97 23.99 29.91
C ARG A 126 -25.45 25.13 29.01
N ALA A 127 -24.90 26.19 29.60
CA ALA A 127 -24.33 27.31 28.85
C ALA A 127 -23.07 26.89 28.08
N GLU A 128 -22.18 26.11 28.70
CA GLU A 128 -20.99 25.56 28.05
C GLU A 128 -21.35 24.56 26.94
N GLU A 129 -22.35 23.71 27.15
CA GLU A 129 -22.82 22.79 26.09
C GLU A 129 -23.35 23.56 24.87
N ILE A 130 -24.10 24.64 25.08
CA ILE A 130 -24.60 25.50 24.00
C ILE A 130 -23.43 26.16 23.28
N ALA A 131 -22.47 26.73 24.02
CA ALA A 131 -21.28 27.35 23.45
C ALA A 131 -20.46 26.34 22.63
N TRP A 132 -20.18 25.16 23.20
CA TRP A 132 -19.45 24.08 22.54
C TRP A 132 -20.13 23.67 21.23
N ARG A 133 -21.44 23.41 21.25
CA ARG A 133 -22.20 23.07 20.03
C ARG A 133 -22.18 24.20 19.00
N ALA A 134 -22.23 25.47 19.44
CA ALA A 134 -22.18 26.61 18.54
C ALA A 134 -20.83 26.72 17.82
N VAL A 135 -19.72 26.40 18.49
CA VAL A 135 -18.39 26.37 17.84
C VAL A 135 -18.27 25.20 16.86
N PHE A 136 -18.73 24.00 17.23
CA PHE A 136 -18.75 22.84 16.33
C PHE A 136 -19.79 22.94 15.19
N ALA A 137 -20.69 23.90 15.23
CA ALA A 137 -21.55 24.25 14.10
C ALA A 137 -20.76 24.91 12.96
N GLN A 138 -19.54 25.42 13.23
CA GLN A 138 -18.66 25.98 12.21
C GLN A 138 -17.93 24.87 11.43
N PRO A 139 -18.16 24.71 10.12
CA PRO A 139 -17.55 23.66 9.30
C PRO A 139 -16.03 23.56 9.40
N ASN A 140 -15.35 24.70 9.32
CA ASN A 140 -13.89 24.77 9.32
C ASN A 140 -13.29 24.38 10.68
N PHE A 141 -13.96 24.75 11.78
CA PHE A 141 -13.54 24.36 13.11
C PHE A 141 -13.73 22.86 13.34
N ALA A 142 -14.93 22.33 13.06
CA ALA A 142 -15.22 20.90 13.19
C ALA A 142 -14.34 20.05 12.27
N GLY A 143 -14.04 20.54 11.06
CA GLY A 143 -13.09 19.91 10.14
C GLY A 143 -11.68 19.83 10.72
N ARG A 144 -11.17 20.91 11.31
CA ARG A 144 -9.85 20.93 11.94
C ARG A 144 -9.77 20.05 13.18
N VAL A 145 -10.82 20.03 14.02
CA VAL A 145 -10.90 19.12 15.16
C VAL A 145 -10.94 17.66 14.69
N ALA A 146 -11.71 17.35 13.65
CA ALA A 146 -11.76 16.01 13.07
C ALA A 146 -10.40 15.54 12.56
N GLU A 147 -9.69 16.41 11.86
CA GLU A 147 -8.35 16.15 11.37
C GLU A 147 -7.40 15.80 12.51
N PHE A 148 -7.28 16.63 13.56
CA PHE A 148 -6.43 16.32 14.72
C PHE A 148 -7.03 15.28 15.68
N THR A 149 -8.28 14.88 15.51
CA THR A 149 -8.83 13.71 16.21
C THR A 149 -8.16 12.45 15.67
N THR A 150 -8.08 12.31 14.34
CA THR A 150 -7.54 11.11 13.67
C THR A 150 -6.07 11.22 13.31
N HIS A 151 -5.49 12.42 13.30
CA HIS A 151 -4.09 12.67 12.92
C HIS A 151 -3.30 13.40 14.00
N TYR A 152 -1.98 13.27 13.94
CA TYR A 152 -1.01 14.01 14.74
C TYR A 152 0.05 14.65 13.83
N MET A 153 0.82 15.62 14.32
CA MET A 153 1.62 16.51 13.48
C MET A 153 3.10 16.51 13.88
N PRO A 154 3.89 15.46 13.60
CA PRO A 154 5.26 15.39 14.08
C PRO A 154 6.06 16.64 13.72
N ILE A 155 6.60 17.26 14.76
CA ILE A 155 7.35 18.50 14.67
C ILE A 155 8.81 18.17 14.87
N VAL A 156 9.65 18.64 13.96
CA VAL A 156 11.11 18.57 14.10
C VAL A 156 11.66 19.90 14.54
N SER A 157 12.71 19.84 15.36
CA SER A 157 13.52 21.01 15.67
C SER A 157 14.69 21.10 14.70
N ILE A 158 14.79 22.19 13.95
CA ILE A 158 15.96 22.49 13.10
C ILE A 158 16.69 23.74 13.58
N PRO A 159 18.01 23.86 13.35
CA PRO A 159 18.74 25.10 13.60
C PRO A 159 18.18 26.25 12.77
N ALA A 160 18.12 27.46 13.33
CA ALA A 160 17.68 28.66 12.62
C ALA A 160 18.79 29.30 11.75
N GLU A 161 19.89 28.58 11.50
CA GLU A 161 21.01 29.07 10.71
C GLU A 161 20.57 29.25 9.24
N PRO A 162 20.88 30.39 8.58
CA PRO A 162 20.41 30.74 7.24
C PRO A 162 21.12 29.91 6.16
N SER A 163 20.82 28.62 6.14
CA SER A 163 21.31 27.64 5.18
C SER A 163 20.12 26.85 4.64
N PRO A 164 20.09 26.49 3.34
CA PRO A 164 19.09 25.57 2.83
C PRO A 164 19.14 24.25 3.60
N GLN A 165 18.01 23.85 4.17
CA GLN A 165 17.89 22.59 4.92
C GLN A 165 17.05 21.61 4.11
N VAL A 166 17.58 20.41 3.92
CA VAL A 166 16.84 19.30 3.32
C VAL A 166 16.43 18.36 4.44
N ILE A 167 15.13 18.17 4.64
CA ILE A 167 14.61 17.22 5.61
C ILE A 167 14.07 16.01 4.87
N LYS A 168 14.58 14.83 5.22
CA LYS A 168 14.12 13.56 4.69
C LYS A 168 13.43 12.81 5.81
N TYR A 169 12.19 12.41 5.58
CA TYR A 169 11.52 11.50 6.49
C TYR A 169 11.12 10.21 5.77
N ARG A 170 11.13 9.11 6.51
CA ARG A 170 10.74 7.79 6.04
C ARG A 170 9.69 7.24 6.97
N THR A 171 8.61 6.73 6.40
CA THR A 171 7.60 5.94 7.11
C THR A 171 7.60 4.52 6.54
N VAL A 172 7.44 3.54 7.41
CA VAL A 172 7.06 2.17 7.03
C VAL A 172 5.72 1.88 7.66
N GLU A 173 4.71 1.71 6.83
CA GLU A 173 3.33 1.48 7.25
C GLU A 173 3.05 -0.02 7.23
N SER A 174 2.44 -0.54 8.30
CA SER A 174 2.19 -1.99 8.47
C SER A 174 1.08 -2.51 7.57
N GLU A 175 0.12 -1.66 7.22
CA GLU A 175 -1.11 -2.06 6.55
C GLU A 175 -1.50 -1.04 5.49
N LEU A 176 -1.17 -1.34 4.23
CA LEU A 176 -2.03 -0.90 3.13
C LEU A 176 -3.23 -1.84 3.17
N ILE A 177 -4.31 -1.41 3.85
CA ILE A 177 -5.62 -2.08 3.80
C ILE A 177 -6.06 -2.07 2.34
N THR A 178 -5.61 -3.07 1.59
CA THR A 178 -6.16 -3.36 0.28
C THR A 178 -7.31 -4.29 0.55
N ASP A 179 -8.51 -3.74 0.40
CA ASP A 179 -9.67 -4.55 0.11
C ASP A 179 -9.41 -5.27 -1.21
N THR A 180 -8.78 -6.43 -1.10
CA THR A 180 -8.44 -7.26 -2.26
C THR A 180 -9.67 -7.94 -2.84
N SER A 181 -10.85 -7.81 -2.21
CA SER A 181 -12.09 -8.38 -2.76
C SER A 181 -12.45 -7.75 -4.10
N GLY A 182 -12.16 -6.46 -4.29
CA GLY A 182 -12.42 -5.71 -5.51
C GLY A 182 -11.48 -6.02 -6.69
N TRP A 183 -10.43 -6.83 -6.51
CA TRP A 183 -9.47 -7.11 -7.59
C TRP A 183 -10.06 -8.02 -8.67
N THR A 184 -9.95 -7.56 -9.90
CA THR A 184 -10.32 -8.26 -11.13
C THR A 184 -9.49 -9.53 -11.36
N TRP A 185 -9.99 -10.41 -12.23
CA TRP A 185 -9.26 -11.60 -12.66
C TRP A 185 -7.92 -11.25 -13.32
N GLY A 186 -7.87 -10.15 -14.09
CA GLY A 186 -6.67 -9.67 -14.76
C GLY A 186 -5.56 -9.24 -13.78
N GLU A 187 -5.94 -8.62 -12.67
CA GLU A 187 -5.03 -8.26 -11.59
C GLU A 187 -4.50 -9.50 -10.84
N ARG A 188 -5.38 -10.46 -10.54
CA ARG A 188 -5.06 -11.71 -9.80
C ARG A 188 -4.24 -12.75 -10.59
N ILE A 189 -4.09 -12.57 -11.90
CA ILE A 189 -3.15 -13.32 -12.75
C ILE A 189 -1.90 -12.51 -13.11
N GLY A 190 -1.80 -11.26 -12.65
CA GLY A 190 -0.68 -10.36 -12.95
C GLY A 190 -0.65 -9.83 -14.39
N TRP A 191 -1.77 -9.90 -15.12
CA TRP A 191 -1.89 -9.28 -16.45
C TRP A 191 -2.13 -7.78 -16.37
N ASP A 192 -2.94 -7.37 -15.42
CA ASP A 192 -3.22 -5.99 -15.09
C ASP A 192 -2.43 -5.57 -13.85
N ARG A 193 -2.30 -4.27 -13.65
CA ARG A 193 -1.58 -3.68 -12.52
C ARG A 193 -2.58 -3.36 -11.42
N VAL A 194 -2.22 -3.62 -10.18
CA VAL A 194 -2.99 -3.18 -9.02
C VAL A 194 -2.45 -1.84 -8.57
N TYR A 195 -3.34 -0.90 -8.28
CA TYR A 195 -2.98 0.43 -7.83
C TYR A 195 -3.11 0.57 -6.32
N PHE A 196 -2.16 1.29 -5.75
CA PHE A 196 -2.13 1.65 -4.34
C PHE A 196 -1.96 3.17 -4.27
N ALA A 197 -2.92 3.84 -3.63
CA ALA A 197 -2.80 5.24 -3.30
C ALA A 197 -2.02 5.37 -1.99
N VAL A 198 -0.96 6.15 -2.01
CA VAL A 198 -0.23 6.55 -0.81
C VAL A 198 -0.58 8.01 -0.56
N ALA A 199 -1.25 8.28 0.56
CA ALA A 199 -1.52 9.64 0.98
C ALA A 199 -0.19 10.38 1.16
N THR A 200 0.00 11.40 0.34
CA THR A 200 1.18 12.25 0.36
C THR A 200 0.75 13.62 0.82
N PRO A 201 1.12 13.97 2.04
CA PRO A 201 0.70 15.23 2.58
C PRO A 201 1.33 16.37 1.78
N SER A 202 0.52 17.38 1.46
CA SER A 202 1.05 18.62 0.94
C SER A 202 1.69 19.38 2.09
N ILE A 203 3.00 19.52 2.04
CA ILE A 203 3.73 20.38 2.97
C ILE A 203 3.68 21.74 2.31
N GLY A 204 2.58 22.45 2.58
CA GLY A 204 2.26 23.72 1.93
C GLY A 204 3.50 24.63 1.91
N ARG A 205 3.85 25.11 0.70
CA ARG A 205 5.03 25.96 0.41
C ARG A 205 6.39 25.25 0.38
N ALA A 206 6.45 23.92 0.45
CA ALA A 206 7.65 23.21 0.05
C ALA A 206 8.00 23.59 -1.40
N ARG A 207 9.25 24.02 -1.64
CA ARG A 207 9.68 24.38 -3.01
C ARG A 207 9.62 23.17 -3.93
N ARG A 208 9.98 22.01 -3.38
CA ARG A 208 10.00 20.71 -4.03
C ARG A 208 9.65 19.66 -3.00
N GLU A 209 8.80 18.72 -3.39
CA GLU A 209 8.56 17.50 -2.61
C GLU A 209 9.01 16.31 -3.45
N HIS A 210 9.77 15.41 -2.82
CA HIS A 210 10.21 14.19 -3.44
C HIS A 210 9.67 12.99 -2.66
N VAL A 211 8.74 12.29 -3.29
CA VAL A 211 8.14 11.08 -2.75
C VAL A 211 8.83 9.87 -3.36
N ARG A 212 9.27 8.96 -2.49
CA ARG A 212 9.83 7.67 -2.88
C ARG A 212 8.99 6.58 -2.25
N ILE A 213 8.47 5.70 -3.08
CA ILE A 213 7.67 4.53 -2.68
C ILE A 213 8.43 3.29 -3.14
N ASP A 214 8.89 2.48 -2.19
CA ASP A 214 9.57 1.22 -2.49
C ASP A 214 8.55 0.12 -2.78
N ALA A 215 8.81 -0.68 -3.81
CA ALA A 215 7.96 -1.81 -4.17
C ALA A 215 8.08 -2.91 -3.10
N PRO A 216 6.95 -3.46 -2.61
CA PRO A 216 6.98 -4.59 -1.69
C PRO A 216 7.74 -5.79 -2.26
N ARG A 217 8.26 -6.64 -1.38
CA ARG A 217 9.06 -7.81 -1.82
C ARG A 217 8.26 -8.70 -2.75
N GLY A 218 8.84 -8.97 -3.92
CA GLY A 218 8.26 -9.88 -4.89
C GLY A 218 7.10 -9.28 -5.70
N VAL A 219 6.91 -7.96 -5.65
CA VAL A 219 6.23 -7.20 -6.70
C VAL A 219 7.21 -6.19 -7.31
N PHE A 220 6.83 -5.56 -8.41
CA PHE A 220 7.59 -4.46 -8.99
C PHE A 220 6.68 -3.32 -9.43
N ALA A 221 7.18 -2.09 -9.30
CA ALA A 221 6.44 -0.89 -9.71
C ALA A 221 6.41 -0.76 -11.24
N VAL A 222 5.26 -0.40 -11.80
CA VAL A 222 5.06 -0.26 -13.25
C VAL A 222 4.62 1.14 -13.67
N SER A 223 4.05 1.91 -12.76
CA SER A 223 3.61 3.28 -12.98
C SER A 223 3.51 4.02 -11.66
N ALA A 224 3.66 5.33 -11.72
CA ALA A 224 3.38 6.24 -10.63
C ALA A 224 2.60 7.43 -11.20
N ASP A 225 1.57 7.85 -10.51
CA ASP A 225 0.75 9.02 -10.84
C ASP A 225 0.48 9.84 -9.58
N VAL A 226 0.05 11.08 -9.76
CA VAL A 226 -0.38 11.95 -8.67
C VAL A 226 -1.85 12.26 -8.83
N ARG A 227 -2.64 12.04 -7.78
CA ARG A 227 -4.06 12.37 -7.73
C ARG A 227 -4.29 13.44 -6.68
N THR A 228 -5.03 14.50 -7.01
CA THR A 228 -5.48 15.47 -6.02
C THR A 228 -6.68 14.89 -5.28
N VAL A 229 -6.67 14.92 -3.95
CA VAL A 229 -7.80 14.43 -3.15
C VAL A 229 -8.84 15.55 -3.09
N THR A 230 -9.76 15.56 -4.06
CA THR A 230 -10.97 16.38 -3.96
C THR A 230 -11.92 15.72 -2.97
N GLY A 231 -12.47 16.49 -2.02
CA GLY A 231 -13.25 15.98 -0.88
C GLY A 231 -14.50 15.14 -1.21
N GLU A 232 -14.90 15.06 -2.47
CA GLU A 232 -15.77 14.01 -2.96
C GLU A 232 -14.92 12.78 -3.25
N ALA A 233 -14.76 11.93 -2.23
CA ALA A 233 -14.12 10.63 -2.36
C ALA A 233 -14.90 9.78 -3.37
N GLU A 234 -14.53 9.88 -4.65
CA GLU A 234 -15.01 8.94 -5.67
C GLU A 234 -14.53 7.56 -5.23
N GLN A 235 -15.46 6.75 -4.73
CA GLN A 235 -15.34 5.29 -4.53
C GLN A 235 -15.15 4.54 -5.86
N GLY A 236 -14.64 5.22 -6.89
CA GLY A 236 -14.33 4.65 -8.19
C GLY A 236 -13.05 3.83 -8.14
N PRO A 237 -12.82 2.99 -9.16
CA PRO A 237 -11.55 2.29 -9.30
C PRO A 237 -10.40 3.30 -9.28
N LEU A 238 -9.28 2.92 -8.65
CA LEU A 238 -8.03 3.69 -8.62
C LEU A 238 -7.37 3.71 -10.02
N THR A 239 -8.10 4.14 -11.04
CA THR A 239 -7.53 4.42 -12.34
C THR A 239 -6.89 5.81 -12.29
N PRO A 240 -5.62 5.95 -12.68
CA PRO A 240 -4.96 7.24 -12.74
C PRO A 240 -5.77 8.17 -13.63
N GLN A 241 -6.29 9.24 -13.05
CA GLN A 241 -6.73 10.40 -13.80
C GLN A 241 -5.46 11.20 -14.08
N THR A 242 -5.23 11.58 -15.34
CA THR A 242 -4.13 12.50 -15.69
C THR A 242 -4.33 13.77 -14.88
N SER A 243 -3.59 13.91 -13.79
CA SER A 243 -3.58 15.12 -12.98
C SER A 243 -3.18 16.27 -13.91
N GLY A 244 -3.97 17.35 -13.90
CA GLY A 244 -3.58 18.59 -14.57
C GLY A 244 -2.29 19.19 -14.02
N ASP A 245 -1.84 18.73 -12.85
CA ASP A 245 -0.60 19.20 -12.23
C ASP A 245 0.63 18.54 -12.88
N THR A 246 1.61 19.37 -13.19
CA THR A 246 2.91 18.94 -13.71
C THR A 246 3.70 18.26 -12.59
N PHE A 247 3.88 16.94 -12.68
CA PHE A 247 4.82 16.19 -11.84
C PHE A 247 5.86 15.50 -12.71
N LEU A 248 7.06 15.30 -12.15
CA LEU A 248 8.09 14.47 -12.76
C LEU A 248 8.09 13.11 -12.08
N GLY A 249 7.76 12.06 -12.82
CA GLY A 249 7.74 10.69 -12.31
C GLY A 249 8.88 9.85 -12.90
N ARG A 250 9.56 9.07 -12.05
CA ARG A 250 10.48 8.00 -12.48
C ARG A 250 10.10 6.70 -11.81
N VAL A 251 10.00 5.64 -12.60
CA VAL A 251 9.64 4.30 -12.09
C VAL A 251 10.76 3.33 -12.43
N THR A 252 11.27 2.65 -11.42
CA THR A 252 12.12 1.45 -11.56
C THR A 252 11.36 0.24 -11.03
N PRO A 253 11.77 -1.00 -11.32
CA PRO A 253 11.11 -2.17 -10.77
C PRO A 253 11.00 -2.13 -9.24
N GLU A 254 12.02 -1.60 -8.56
CA GLU A 254 12.12 -1.58 -7.10
C GLU A 254 11.42 -0.40 -6.44
N ARG A 255 11.12 0.68 -7.18
CA ARG A 255 10.59 1.91 -6.58
C ARG A 255 9.95 2.86 -7.59
N ALA A 256 8.98 3.63 -7.10
CA ALA A 256 8.45 4.81 -7.74
C ALA A 256 9.01 6.08 -7.08
N LEU A 257 9.43 7.03 -7.90
CA LEU A 257 9.89 8.36 -7.50
C LEU A 257 8.96 9.39 -8.14
N VAL A 258 8.44 10.30 -7.33
CA VAL A 258 7.57 11.38 -7.79
C VAL A 258 8.10 12.69 -7.23
N TYR A 259 8.28 13.67 -8.12
CA TYR A 259 8.66 15.03 -7.79
C TYR A 259 7.52 15.98 -8.14
N THR A 260 7.05 16.70 -7.14
CA THR A 260 6.06 17.78 -7.30
C THR A 260 6.76 19.12 -7.06
N GLN A 261 6.39 20.15 -7.83
CA GLN A 261 6.93 21.50 -7.70
C GLN A 261 5.78 22.51 -7.60
N GLY A 262 5.98 23.55 -6.77
CA GLY A 262 5.19 24.77 -6.86
C GLY A 262 3.71 24.65 -6.48
N ARG A 263 3.32 23.64 -5.69
CA ARG A 263 1.95 23.54 -5.19
C ARG A 263 1.70 24.62 -4.12
N THR A 264 0.89 25.60 -4.49
CA THR A 264 0.47 26.71 -3.62
C THR A 264 -0.76 26.35 -2.80
N GLU A 265 -1.60 25.43 -3.29
CA GLU A 265 -2.77 24.94 -2.59
C GLU A 265 -2.37 23.87 -1.59
N SER A 266 -2.84 24.01 -0.35
CA SER A 266 -2.62 23.06 0.74
C SER A 266 -3.48 21.79 0.64
N GLY A 267 -3.91 21.43 -0.57
CA GLY A 267 -4.73 20.26 -0.82
C GLY A 267 -3.90 18.99 -0.66
N GLY A 268 -4.40 18.02 0.10
CA GLY A 268 -3.81 16.68 0.15
C GLY A 268 -3.76 16.08 -1.26
N HIS A 269 -2.67 15.39 -1.56
CA HIS A 269 -2.57 14.61 -2.78
C HIS A 269 -2.21 13.17 -2.44
N GLU A 270 -2.43 12.28 -3.37
CA GLU A 270 -2.04 10.90 -3.27
C GLU A 270 -1.09 10.57 -4.41
N VAL A 271 -0.03 9.84 -4.09
CA VAL A 271 0.78 9.20 -5.11
C VAL A 271 0.21 7.80 -5.34
N VAL A 272 -0.32 7.58 -6.54
CA VAL A 272 -0.91 6.31 -6.94
C VAL A 272 0.13 5.48 -7.69
N VAL A 273 0.56 4.37 -7.08
CA VAL A 273 1.58 3.48 -7.66
C VAL A 273 0.92 2.20 -8.15
N GLY A 274 1.18 1.84 -9.40
CA GLY A 274 0.77 0.57 -9.98
C GLY A 274 1.86 -0.49 -9.76
N PHE A 275 1.48 -1.67 -9.25
CA PHE A 275 2.36 -2.81 -9.07
C PHE A 275 1.93 -4.02 -9.89
N ARG A 276 2.90 -4.88 -10.21
CA ARG A 276 2.71 -6.23 -10.77
C ARG A 276 3.52 -7.27 -9.98
N PRO A 277 3.09 -8.54 -9.94
CA PRO A 277 3.84 -9.56 -9.23
C PRO A 277 5.16 -9.87 -9.94
N ALA A 278 6.24 -10.10 -9.19
CA ALA A 278 7.47 -10.66 -9.72
C ALA A 278 7.34 -12.19 -9.81
N VAL A 279 7.71 -12.76 -10.95
CA VAL A 279 7.67 -14.22 -11.18
C VAL A 279 8.92 -14.95 -10.67
N THR A 280 9.92 -14.21 -10.18
CA THR A 280 11.17 -14.76 -9.65
C THR A 280 10.90 -15.65 -8.45
N GLY A 281 11.33 -16.91 -8.50
CA GLY A 281 11.04 -17.91 -7.47
C GLY A 281 9.66 -18.58 -7.56
N PHE A 282 8.75 -18.12 -8.43
CA PHE A 282 7.49 -18.82 -8.74
C PHE A 282 7.54 -19.56 -10.07
N ARG A 283 8.14 -18.94 -11.11
CA ARG A 283 8.14 -19.46 -12.49
C ARG A 283 8.70 -20.87 -12.62
N THR A 284 9.95 -21.08 -12.22
CA THR A 284 10.66 -22.36 -12.38
C THR A 284 9.93 -23.54 -11.74
N PRO A 285 9.58 -23.51 -10.44
CA PRO A 285 8.89 -24.63 -9.78
C PRO A 285 7.48 -24.87 -10.35
N ALA A 286 6.72 -23.81 -10.65
CA ALA A 286 5.38 -23.94 -11.21
C ALA A 286 5.40 -24.58 -12.62
N VAL A 287 6.30 -24.10 -13.48
CA VAL A 287 6.43 -24.60 -14.86
C VAL A 287 6.98 -26.03 -14.87
N LEU A 288 8.02 -26.33 -14.09
CA LEU A 288 8.56 -27.68 -14.00
C LEU A 288 7.54 -28.66 -13.41
N GLY A 289 6.82 -28.24 -12.36
CA GLY A 289 5.77 -29.06 -11.75
C GLY A 289 4.65 -29.43 -12.72
N ALA A 290 4.11 -28.44 -13.43
CA ALA A 290 3.10 -28.67 -14.45
C ALA A 290 3.64 -29.52 -15.62
N LEU A 291 4.89 -29.27 -16.04
CA LEU A 291 5.55 -30.04 -17.10
C LEU A 291 5.72 -31.51 -16.72
N PHE A 292 6.29 -31.82 -15.55
CA PHE A 292 6.48 -33.20 -15.10
C PHE A 292 5.14 -33.91 -14.92
N SER A 293 4.14 -33.24 -14.35
CA SER A 293 2.78 -33.78 -14.21
C SER A 293 2.17 -34.13 -15.56
N ALA A 294 2.28 -33.24 -16.55
CA ALA A 294 1.79 -33.48 -17.91
C ALA A 294 2.55 -34.63 -18.59
N LEU A 295 3.89 -34.63 -18.51
CA LEU A 295 4.72 -35.67 -19.14
C LEU A 295 4.43 -37.06 -18.58
N ILE A 296 4.35 -37.21 -17.25
CA ILE A 296 4.11 -38.50 -16.60
C ILE A 296 2.73 -39.05 -17.02
N LEU A 297 1.69 -38.22 -16.97
CA LEU A 297 0.33 -38.64 -17.30
C LEU A 297 0.19 -38.98 -18.80
N LEU A 298 0.74 -38.16 -19.70
CA LEU A 298 0.65 -38.39 -21.14
C LEU A 298 1.52 -39.55 -21.61
N ALA A 299 2.76 -39.66 -21.12
CA ALA A 299 3.62 -40.81 -21.41
C ALA A 299 2.98 -42.10 -20.89
N GLY A 300 2.34 -42.01 -19.75
CA GLY A 300 1.58 -43.08 -19.18
C GLY A 300 0.37 -43.51 -20.01
N ALA A 301 -0.45 -42.56 -20.46
CA ALA A 301 -1.55 -42.85 -21.37
C ALA A 301 -1.07 -43.52 -22.67
N ALA A 302 0.02 -43.00 -23.24
CA ALA A 302 0.64 -43.56 -24.44
C ALA A 302 1.15 -45.00 -24.20
N GLY A 303 1.80 -45.25 -23.06
CA GLY A 303 2.29 -46.59 -22.68
C GLY A 303 1.15 -47.60 -22.53
N GLN A 304 0.00 -47.17 -22.02
CA GLN A 304 -1.19 -48.02 -21.90
C GLN A 304 -1.75 -48.39 -23.27
N TRP A 305 -1.75 -47.46 -24.24
CA TRP A 305 -2.20 -47.72 -25.60
C TRP A 305 -1.25 -48.58 -26.43
N VAL A 306 0.06 -48.38 -26.30
CA VAL A 306 1.01 -48.98 -27.24
C VAL A 306 1.08 -50.50 -27.10
N ARG A 307 0.97 -51.08 -25.90
CA ARG A 307 0.99 -52.56 -25.70
C ARG A 307 0.32 -53.06 -24.41
N GLY A 308 -0.47 -52.24 -23.70
CA GLY A 308 -0.88 -52.60 -22.33
C GLY A 308 0.31 -52.81 -21.39
N PHE A 309 1.49 -52.26 -21.75
CA PHE A 309 2.77 -52.43 -21.05
C PHE A 309 2.67 -51.97 -19.60
N LEU A 310 1.84 -50.95 -19.35
CA LEU A 310 1.54 -50.47 -18.01
C LEU A 310 0.67 -51.44 -17.20
N GLY A 311 -0.13 -52.30 -17.81
CA GLY A 311 -0.78 -53.40 -17.12
C GLY A 311 0.24 -54.38 -16.54
N THR A 312 1.26 -54.72 -17.34
CA THR A 312 2.35 -55.60 -16.91
C THR A 312 3.20 -54.96 -15.80
N ILE A 313 3.48 -53.65 -15.91
CA ILE A 313 4.17 -52.89 -14.85
C ILE A 313 3.28 -52.73 -13.61
N ALA A 314 1.98 -52.50 -13.75
CA ALA A 314 1.07 -52.38 -12.61
C ALA A 314 1.00 -53.70 -11.83
N GLU A 315 1.01 -54.84 -12.52
CA GLU A 315 1.03 -56.15 -11.88
C GLU A 315 2.32 -56.43 -11.09
N HIS A 316 3.46 -55.85 -11.48
CA HIS A 316 4.78 -56.16 -10.91
C HIS A 316 5.44 -54.99 -10.15
N SER A 317 4.92 -53.77 -10.28
CA SER A 317 5.62 -52.52 -9.93
C SER A 317 4.67 -51.32 -9.74
N ALA A 318 3.42 -51.55 -9.32
CA ALA A 318 2.48 -50.45 -9.03
C ALA A 318 2.98 -49.49 -7.93
N GLU A 319 3.73 -50.00 -6.95
CA GLU A 319 4.19 -49.23 -5.79
C GLU A 319 5.07 -48.02 -6.16
N PRO A 320 6.15 -48.15 -6.97
CA PRO A 320 6.95 -47.01 -7.43
C PRO A 320 6.18 -45.95 -8.22
N ALA A 321 5.26 -46.38 -9.09
CA ALA A 321 4.49 -45.48 -9.94
C ALA A 321 3.51 -44.64 -9.10
N VAL A 322 2.83 -45.27 -8.15
CA VAL A 322 1.97 -44.59 -7.16
C VAL A 322 2.81 -43.63 -6.30
N ALA A 323 3.98 -44.06 -5.83
CA ALA A 323 4.86 -43.21 -5.04
C ALA A 323 5.31 -41.96 -5.82
N LEU A 324 5.70 -42.09 -7.09
CA LEU A 324 6.09 -40.96 -7.93
C LEU A 324 4.94 -39.96 -8.13
N LEU A 325 3.73 -40.48 -8.36
CA LEU A 325 2.51 -39.67 -8.51
C LEU A 325 2.08 -38.96 -7.23
N ILE A 326 2.51 -39.41 -6.04
CA ILE A 326 2.21 -38.78 -4.75
C ILE A 326 3.32 -37.80 -4.35
N VAL A 327 4.59 -38.17 -4.58
CA VAL A 327 5.76 -37.37 -4.18
C VAL A 327 5.83 -36.06 -4.95
N ILE A 328 5.59 -36.07 -6.27
CA ILE A 328 5.68 -34.86 -7.09
C ILE A 328 4.66 -33.79 -6.65
N PRO A 329 3.36 -34.10 -6.50
CA PRO A 329 2.37 -33.17 -5.94
C PRO A 329 2.72 -32.66 -4.55
N SER A 330 3.25 -33.53 -3.69
CA SER A 330 3.61 -33.16 -2.31
C SER A 330 4.78 -32.18 -2.28
N LEU A 331 5.81 -32.38 -3.11
CA LEU A 331 6.93 -31.45 -3.25
C LEU A 331 6.48 -30.11 -3.83
N LEU A 332 5.53 -30.11 -4.77
CA LEU A 332 4.97 -28.89 -5.33
C LEU A 332 4.13 -28.12 -4.32
N ALA A 333 3.27 -28.80 -3.55
CA ALA A 333 2.50 -28.20 -2.48
C ALA A 333 3.42 -27.56 -1.43
N ALA A 334 4.46 -28.27 -1.00
CA ALA A 334 5.45 -27.75 -0.06
C ALA A 334 6.19 -26.51 -0.62
N TYR A 335 6.48 -26.47 -1.92
CA TYR A 335 7.14 -25.32 -2.52
C TYR A 335 6.22 -24.10 -2.66
N LEU A 336 4.93 -24.32 -2.93
CA LEU A 336 3.94 -23.24 -3.07
C LEU A 336 3.63 -22.56 -1.72
N VAL A 337 3.76 -23.28 -0.61
CA VAL A 337 3.62 -22.73 0.74
C VAL A 337 4.98 -22.24 1.23
N ARG A 338 5.42 -21.08 0.74
CA ARG A 338 6.60 -20.37 1.29
C ARG A 338 6.14 -19.33 2.32
N GLU A 339 6.58 -19.48 3.56
CA GLU A 339 6.21 -18.59 4.69
C GLU A 339 6.74 -17.16 4.54
N GLU A 340 7.77 -16.93 3.74
CA GLU A 340 8.44 -15.62 3.63
C GLU A 340 7.88 -14.70 2.54
N GLU A 341 6.75 -15.05 1.93
CA GLU A 341 6.21 -14.27 0.82
C GLU A 341 5.34 -13.09 1.29
N HIS A 342 5.60 -11.92 0.71
CA HIS A 342 4.75 -10.75 0.94
C HIS A 342 3.30 -11.02 0.51
N GLU A 343 2.34 -10.64 1.34
CA GLU A 343 0.92 -10.93 1.16
C GLU A 343 0.38 -10.46 -0.20
N ILE A 344 0.74 -9.24 -0.63
CA ILE A 344 0.36 -8.67 -1.94
C ILE A 344 0.74 -9.61 -3.09
N ARG A 345 1.96 -10.15 -3.08
CA ARG A 345 2.41 -11.08 -4.13
C ARG A 345 1.61 -12.37 -4.10
N SER A 346 1.35 -12.92 -2.91
CA SER A 346 0.56 -14.12 -2.74
C SER A 346 -0.84 -13.97 -3.35
N LYS A 347 -1.48 -12.82 -3.12
CA LYS A 347 -2.80 -12.50 -3.69
C LYS A 347 -2.75 -12.25 -5.21
N LEU A 348 -1.73 -11.56 -5.72
CA LEU A 348 -1.53 -11.31 -7.16
C LEU A 348 -1.21 -12.57 -7.98
N LEU A 349 -0.74 -13.64 -7.33
CA LEU A 349 -0.45 -14.94 -7.95
C LEU A 349 -1.43 -16.03 -7.49
N ALA A 350 -2.54 -15.67 -6.86
CA ALA A 350 -3.50 -16.64 -6.32
C ALA A 350 -4.06 -17.57 -7.41
N ILE A 351 -4.47 -17.01 -8.56
CA ILE A 351 -5.03 -17.82 -9.65
C ILE A 351 -3.96 -18.75 -10.25
N PRO A 352 -2.76 -18.28 -10.66
CA PRO A 352 -1.68 -19.17 -11.07
C PRO A 352 -1.38 -20.29 -10.06
N ARG A 353 -1.44 -20.01 -8.74
CA ARG A 353 -1.26 -21.02 -7.70
C ARG A 353 -2.37 -22.06 -7.68
N TYR A 354 -3.63 -21.65 -7.81
CA TYR A 354 -4.75 -22.59 -7.90
C TYR A 354 -4.62 -23.52 -9.11
N PHE A 355 -4.13 -23.02 -10.24
CA PHE A 355 -3.84 -23.87 -11.40
C PHE A 355 -2.73 -24.91 -11.10
N VAL A 356 -1.61 -24.50 -10.47
CA VAL A 356 -0.54 -25.45 -10.07
C VAL A 356 -1.04 -26.43 -9.01
N GLY A 357 -1.83 -25.98 -8.03
CA GLY A 357 -2.50 -26.87 -7.07
C GLY A 357 -3.46 -27.84 -7.75
N GLY A 358 -4.16 -27.38 -8.78
CA GLY A 358 -5.03 -28.19 -9.62
C GLY A 358 -4.30 -29.35 -10.29
N THR A 359 -3.07 -29.15 -10.79
CA THR A 359 -2.27 -30.25 -11.37
C THR A 359 -1.92 -31.33 -10.34
N SER A 360 -1.76 -30.93 -9.07
CA SER A 360 -1.54 -31.85 -7.94
C SER A 360 -2.79 -32.70 -7.64
N VAL A 361 -3.98 -32.11 -7.75
CA VAL A 361 -5.25 -32.86 -7.62
C VAL A 361 -5.45 -33.82 -8.79
N LEU A 362 -5.15 -33.39 -10.02
CA LEU A 362 -5.28 -34.21 -11.23
C LEU A 362 -4.36 -35.46 -11.21
N THR A 363 -3.13 -35.29 -10.74
CA THR A 363 -2.19 -36.41 -10.55
C THR A 363 -2.65 -37.36 -9.45
N LEU A 364 -3.24 -36.86 -8.37
CA LEU A 364 -3.87 -37.70 -7.34
C LEU A 364 -5.06 -38.51 -7.89
N ILE A 365 -5.93 -37.89 -8.71
CA ILE A 365 -7.04 -38.60 -9.36
C ILE A 365 -6.51 -39.74 -10.25
N ALA A 366 -5.46 -39.48 -11.02
CA ALA A 366 -4.82 -40.50 -11.85
C ALA A 366 -4.22 -41.66 -11.03
N ALA A 367 -3.62 -41.34 -9.87
CA ALA A 367 -3.12 -42.34 -8.93
C ALA A 367 -4.26 -43.18 -8.31
N ILE A 368 -5.36 -42.54 -7.90
CA ILE A 368 -6.54 -43.24 -7.37
C ILE A 368 -7.15 -44.17 -8.42
N ALA A 369 -7.27 -43.72 -9.68
CA ALA A 369 -7.80 -44.55 -10.76
C ALA A 369 -6.94 -45.81 -11.00
N MET A 370 -5.63 -45.71 -10.82
CA MET A 370 -4.71 -46.84 -10.89
C MET A 370 -4.89 -47.79 -9.70
N ILE A 371 -4.99 -47.26 -8.46
CA ILE A 371 -5.25 -48.06 -7.25
C ILE A 371 -6.59 -48.79 -7.32
N ALA A 372 -7.61 -48.13 -7.87
CA ALA A 372 -8.95 -48.71 -8.06
C ALA A 372 -9.03 -49.76 -9.20
N GLN A 373 -7.89 -50.07 -9.85
CA GLN A 373 -7.78 -51.10 -10.89
C GLN A 373 -8.77 -50.90 -12.05
N PHE A 374 -8.93 -49.66 -12.51
CA PHE A 374 -9.79 -49.36 -13.65
C PHE A 374 -9.33 -50.10 -14.90
N SER A 375 -10.28 -50.46 -15.78
CA SER A 375 -9.96 -51.12 -17.04
C SER A 375 -8.94 -50.32 -17.85
N GLY A 376 -8.08 -50.99 -18.62
CA GLY A 376 -6.97 -50.34 -19.32
C GLY A 376 -7.39 -49.17 -20.22
N HIS A 377 -8.54 -49.27 -20.89
CA HIS A 377 -9.08 -48.17 -21.71
C HIS A 377 -9.59 -47.00 -20.86
N THR A 378 -10.28 -47.29 -19.75
CA THR A 378 -10.76 -46.26 -18.82
C THR A 378 -9.59 -45.54 -18.16
N LEU A 379 -8.57 -46.27 -17.72
CA LEU A 379 -7.36 -45.71 -17.12
C LEU A 379 -6.63 -44.79 -18.11
N ALA A 380 -6.43 -45.26 -19.35
CA ALA A 380 -5.84 -44.45 -20.41
C ALA A 380 -6.63 -43.16 -20.64
N TYR A 381 -7.96 -43.24 -20.71
CA TYR A 381 -8.80 -42.04 -20.87
C TYR A 381 -8.64 -41.05 -19.72
N VAL A 382 -8.66 -41.52 -18.46
CA VAL A 382 -8.42 -40.66 -17.28
C VAL A 382 -7.05 -39.98 -17.39
N TRP A 383 -6.00 -40.71 -17.74
CA TRP A 383 -4.65 -40.17 -17.83
C TRP A 383 -4.50 -39.17 -18.98
N VAL A 384 -5.15 -39.40 -20.14
CA VAL A 384 -5.18 -38.43 -21.24
C VAL A 384 -5.88 -37.14 -20.82
N VAL A 385 -7.04 -37.24 -20.17
CA VAL A 385 -7.80 -36.05 -19.74
C VAL A 385 -7.02 -35.27 -18.69
N CYS A 386 -6.52 -35.93 -17.64
CA CYS A 386 -5.72 -35.28 -16.59
C CYS A 386 -4.41 -34.71 -17.16
N GLY A 387 -3.71 -35.47 -18.01
CA GLY A 387 -2.48 -35.03 -18.68
C GLY A 387 -2.70 -33.84 -19.61
N GLY A 388 -3.80 -33.84 -20.36
CA GLY A 388 -4.22 -32.72 -21.21
C GLY A 388 -4.51 -31.45 -20.41
N LEU A 389 -5.23 -31.56 -19.29
CA LEU A 389 -5.49 -30.43 -18.38
C LEU A 389 -4.20 -29.89 -17.72
N CYS A 390 -3.28 -30.77 -17.33
CA CYS A 390 -1.94 -30.38 -16.86
C CYS A 390 -1.15 -29.63 -17.95
N PHE A 391 -1.23 -30.09 -19.21
CA PHE A 391 -0.59 -29.42 -20.34
C PHE A 391 -1.21 -28.04 -20.63
N LEU A 392 -2.54 -27.91 -20.58
CA LEU A 392 -3.20 -26.61 -20.70
C LEU A 392 -2.78 -25.65 -19.58
N THR A 393 -2.64 -26.17 -18.37
CA THR A 393 -2.12 -25.41 -17.22
C THR A 393 -0.68 -24.94 -17.46
N LEU A 394 0.18 -25.81 -18.00
CA LEU A 394 1.55 -25.45 -18.38
C LEU A 394 1.56 -24.31 -19.42
N CYS A 395 0.75 -24.40 -20.47
CA CYS A 395 0.63 -23.35 -21.48
C CYS A 395 0.16 -22.02 -20.86
N PHE A 396 -0.87 -22.07 -20.01
CA PHE A 396 -1.37 -20.90 -19.28
C PHE A 396 -0.26 -20.25 -18.44
N LEU A 397 0.45 -21.03 -17.62
CA LEU A 397 1.54 -20.54 -16.77
C LEU A 397 2.68 -19.95 -17.61
N ALA A 398 3.03 -20.56 -18.74
CA ALA A 398 4.04 -20.05 -19.65
C ALA A 398 3.65 -18.68 -20.22
N VAL A 399 2.39 -18.51 -20.66
CA VAL A 399 1.87 -17.23 -21.17
C VAL A 399 1.85 -16.15 -20.08
N VAL A 400 1.36 -16.48 -18.89
CA VAL A 400 1.33 -15.55 -17.74
C VAL A 400 2.75 -15.12 -17.37
N CYS A 401 3.67 -16.08 -17.18
CA CYS A 401 5.05 -15.79 -16.82
C CYS A 401 5.77 -14.96 -17.89
N TRP A 402 5.54 -15.27 -19.18
CA TRP A 402 6.12 -14.52 -20.29
C TRP A 402 5.62 -13.07 -20.32
N ARG A 403 4.30 -12.85 -20.16
CA ARG A 403 3.71 -11.51 -20.13
C ARG A 403 4.22 -10.67 -18.97
N ILE A 404 4.34 -11.25 -17.78
CA ILE A 404 4.90 -10.56 -16.60
C ILE A 404 6.38 -10.22 -16.84
N ALA A 405 7.18 -11.18 -17.33
CA ALA A 405 8.60 -10.96 -17.61
C ALA A 405 8.82 -9.86 -18.67
N ARG A 406 8.01 -9.85 -19.74
CA ARG A 406 8.04 -8.80 -20.76
C ARG A 406 7.69 -7.42 -20.18
N SER A 407 6.72 -7.37 -19.25
CA SER A 407 6.35 -6.13 -18.57
C SER A 407 7.47 -5.60 -17.68
N HIS A 408 8.14 -6.49 -16.95
CA HIS A 408 9.30 -6.15 -16.14
C HIS A 408 10.44 -5.58 -17.00
N GLN A 409 10.77 -6.25 -18.12
CA GLN A 409 11.77 -5.77 -19.08
C GLN A 409 11.41 -4.38 -19.64
N ALA A 410 10.14 -4.16 -20.00
CA ALA A 410 9.69 -2.85 -20.50
C ALA A 410 9.84 -1.72 -19.46
N VAL A 411 9.61 -2.00 -18.17
CA VAL A 411 9.85 -1.02 -17.09
C VAL A 411 11.35 -0.72 -16.96
N VAL A 412 12.19 -1.75 -16.99
CA VAL A 412 13.65 -1.59 -16.94
C VAL A 412 14.14 -0.71 -18.10
N GLU A 413 13.74 -1.02 -19.33
CA GLU A 413 14.11 -0.24 -20.53
C GLU A 413 13.64 1.22 -20.42
N ARG A 414 12.38 1.47 -20.01
CA ARG A 414 11.88 2.84 -19.80
C ARG A 414 12.66 3.58 -18.72
N SER A 415 13.04 2.91 -17.64
CA SER A 415 13.79 3.51 -16.54
C SER A 415 15.20 3.94 -16.95
N TYR A 416 15.83 3.23 -17.89
CA TYR A 416 17.11 3.61 -18.49
C TYR A 416 16.96 4.81 -19.43
N LEU A 417 15.92 4.82 -20.27
CA LEU A 417 15.66 5.94 -21.18
C LEU A 417 15.29 7.24 -20.45
N GLN A 418 14.55 7.15 -19.34
CA GLN A 418 14.25 8.31 -18.49
C GLN A 418 15.53 8.86 -17.84
N PHE A 419 16.44 7.97 -17.43
CA PHE A 419 17.71 8.38 -16.83
C PHE A 419 18.59 9.16 -17.81
N SER A 420 18.69 8.73 -19.06
CA SER A 420 19.50 9.42 -20.07
C SER A 420 18.96 10.82 -20.38
N LYS A 421 17.63 10.97 -20.54
CA LYS A 421 17.01 12.28 -20.80
C LYS A 421 17.18 13.27 -19.65
N SER A 422 17.04 12.79 -18.41
CA SER A 422 17.19 13.66 -17.24
C SER A 422 18.60 14.23 -17.04
N ILE A 423 19.62 13.68 -17.69
CA ILE A 423 20.99 14.22 -17.63
C ILE A 423 21.18 15.34 -18.67
N GLU A 424 20.39 15.36 -19.75
CA GLU A 424 20.52 16.35 -20.82
C GLU A 424 19.73 17.64 -20.53
N GLU A 425 18.67 17.55 -19.73
CA GLU A 425 17.79 18.68 -19.40
C GLU A 425 18.19 19.43 -18.11
N TRP A 426 19.19 18.94 -17.38
CA TRP A 426 19.75 19.55 -16.15
C TRP A 426 21.19 19.97 -16.37
#